data_AF-A0A2V8D5F6-F1
#
_entry.id   AF-A0A2V8D5F6-F1
#
_cell.length_a   1.000
_cell.length_b   1.000
_cell.length_c   1.000
_cell.angle_alpha   90.00
_cell.angle_beta   90.00
_cell.angle_gamma   90.00
#
_symmetry.space_group_name_H-M   'P 1'
#
loop_
_entity.id
_entity.type
_entity.pdbx_description
1 polymer ?
#
loop_
_entity_poly.entity_id
_entity_poly.type
_entity_poly.pdbx_seq_one_letter_code
_entity_poly.pdbx_strand_id
1 'polypeptide(L)'
;MADSCGHTSHSAPSGAAGNESGRKVMCVKFQKELPGLDSVPWPGELGQRIFDHVSKDAWKLWEERMKMILNEYRLMPWQKEAQDLVAKHMEDFFFGDGAALPPGYVPQQSK
;
A
#
# COMPACT_ATOMS: atom_id res chain seq x y z
N MET A 1 1.06 -3.35 52.43
CA MET A 1 0.73 -2.22 51.56
C MET A 1 1.01 -2.66 50.14
N ALA A 2 -0.01 -2.67 49.29
CA ALA A 2 0.09 -3.07 47.88
C ALA A 2 0.64 -1.90 47.06
N ASP A 3 1.67 -2.12 46.25
CA ASP A 3 2.14 -1.15 45.27
C ASP A 3 1.82 -1.67 43.87
N SER A 4 1.02 -0.88 43.17
CA SER A 4 0.26 -1.23 41.98
C SER A 4 1.13 -1.26 40.73
N CYS A 5 1.10 -2.37 39.99
CA CYS A 5 1.51 -2.40 38.58
C CYS A 5 0.58 -1.51 37.74
N GLY A 6 1.01 -0.29 37.44
CA GLY A 6 0.38 0.59 36.45
C GLY A 6 0.96 0.34 35.06
N HIS A 7 0.44 -0.64 34.32
CA HIS A 7 0.70 -0.76 32.90
C HIS A 7 -0.09 0.33 32.16
N THR A 8 0.56 1.44 31.82
CA THR A 8 0.03 2.39 30.84
C THR A 8 0.17 1.78 29.45
N SER A 9 -0.89 1.17 28.93
CA SER A 9 -1.04 0.85 27.51
C SER A 9 -1.03 2.17 26.72
N HIS A 10 0.13 2.55 26.19
CA HIS A 10 0.22 3.55 25.15
C HIS A 10 -0.25 2.90 23.85
N SER A 11 -1.51 3.13 23.48
CA SER A 11 -2.00 2.84 22.13
C SER A 11 -1.21 3.71 21.15
N ALA A 12 -0.32 3.08 20.38
CA ALA A 12 0.33 3.75 19.27
C ALA A 12 -0.72 4.19 18.24
N PRO A 13 -0.64 5.40 17.67
CA PRO A 13 -1.45 5.73 16.51
C PRO A 13 -0.84 5.00 15.31
N SER A 14 -1.38 3.82 14.98
CA SER A 14 -1.09 3.15 13.72
C SER A 14 -1.71 3.95 12.58
N GLY A 15 -0.97 4.93 12.07
CA GLY A 15 -1.18 5.51 10.74
C GLY A 15 -0.88 4.47 9.68
N ALA A 16 -1.73 3.45 9.59
CA ALA A 16 -1.56 2.33 8.68
C ALA A 16 -2.91 2.03 8.08
N ALA A 17 -3.15 2.63 6.90
CA ALA A 17 -4.21 2.32 5.94
C ALA A 17 -5.13 1.22 6.46
N GLY A 18 -6.16 1.56 7.23
CA GLY A 18 -7.09 0.60 7.82
C GLY A 18 -7.73 -0.28 6.75
N ASN A 19 -8.45 -1.32 7.17
CA ASN A 19 -9.57 -1.80 6.37
C ASN A 19 -10.79 -1.83 7.28
N GLU A 20 -11.11 -0.68 7.87
CA GLU A 20 -12.27 -0.53 8.76
C GLU A 20 -13.58 -0.60 7.95
N SER A 21 -13.53 -0.26 6.66
CA SER A 21 -14.66 -0.31 5.73
C SER A 21 -15.09 -1.73 5.34
N GLY A 22 -14.26 -2.76 5.59
CA GLY A 22 -14.53 -4.14 5.16
C GLY A 22 -14.48 -4.35 3.63
N ARG A 23 -14.03 -3.34 2.88
CA ARG A 23 -13.93 -3.40 1.41
C ARG A 23 -12.93 -4.45 0.98
N LYS A 24 -13.28 -5.24 -0.03
CA LYS A 24 -12.35 -6.12 -0.73
C LYS A 24 -12.13 -5.68 -2.18
N VAL A 25 -10.94 -5.99 -2.71
CA VAL A 25 -10.53 -5.69 -4.08
C VAL A 25 -9.81 -6.89 -4.68
N MET A 26 -9.95 -7.08 -5.99
CA MET A 26 -9.10 -7.99 -6.75
C MET A 26 -7.73 -7.33 -6.90
N CYS A 27 -6.78 -7.71 -6.04
CA CYS A 27 -5.49 -7.04 -5.96
C CYS A 27 -4.64 -7.35 -7.20
N VAL A 28 -4.24 -6.33 -7.96
CA VAL A 28 -3.43 -6.51 -9.18
C VAL A 28 -2.05 -7.10 -8.89
N LYS A 29 -1.47 -6.82 -7.72
CA LYS A 29 -0.14 -7.35 -7.36
C LYS A 29 -0.16 -8.82 -6.99
N PHE A 30 -1.25 -9.28 -6.36
CA PHE A 30 -1.37 -10.64 -5.83
C PHE A 30 -2.35 -11.52 -6.61
N GLN A 31 -3.09 -10.94 -7.56
CA GLN A 31 -4.11 -11.60 -8.38
C GLN A 31 -5.10 -12.43 -7.55
N LYS A 32 -5.50 -11.89 -6.40
CA LYS A 32 -6.46 -12.51 -5.49
C LYS A 32 -7.27 -11.44 -4.75
N GLU A 33 -8.44 -11.84 -4.27
CA GLU A 33 -9.29 -10.96 -3.47
C GLU A 33 -8.66 -10.73 -2.08
N LEU A 34 -8.45 -9.47 -1.73
CA LEU A 34 -7.86 -9.05 -0.47
C LEU A 34 -8.54 -7.78 0.06
N PRO A 35 -8.38 -7.46 1.37
CA PRO A 35 -8.81 -6.19 1.93
C PRO A 35 -8.21 -5.01 1.15
N GLY A 36 -9.08 -4.12 0.67
CA GLY A 36 -8.71 -2.89 -0.04
C GLY A 36 -8.24 -1.78 0.89
N LEU A 37 -7.95 -0.62 0.31
CA LEU A 37 -7.70 0.61 1.06
C LEU A 37 -9.02 1.25 1.51
N ASP A 38 -9.00 1.92 2.67
CA ASP A 38 -10.15 2.66 3.20
C ASP A 38 -10.36 4.02 2.51
N SER A 39 -9.30 4.59 1.94
CA SER A 39 -9.35 5.88 1.25
C SER A 39 -8.36 5.92 0.08
N VAL A 40 -8.60 6.86 -0.83
CA VAL A 40 -7.75 7.10 -1.99
C VAL A 40 -6.39 7.64 -1.51
N PRO A 41 -5.27 6.93 -1.72
CA PRO A 41 -3.98 7.30 -1.11
C PRO A 41 -3.21 8.38 -1.88
N TRP A 42 -3.61 8.67 -3.11
CA TRP A 42 -2.92 9.59 -4.01
C TRP A 42 -3.93 10.44 -4.79
N PRO A 43 -3.69 11.73 -5.06
CA PRO A 43 -4.62 12.52 -5.86
C PRO A 43 -4.62 12.10 -7.33
N GLY A 44 -5.75 12.34 -8.01
CA GLY A 44 -5.89 12.11 -9.45
C GLY A 44 -6.24 10.66 -9.82
N GLU A 45 -6.19 10.38 -11.13
CA GLU A 45 -6.65 9.11 -11.70
C GLU A 45 -5.82 7.91 -11.22
N LEU A 46 -4.50 8.08 -11.07
CA LEU A 46 -3.63 7.03 -10.55
C LEU A 46 -4.08 6.58 -9.16
N GLY A 47 -4.34 7.51 -8.25
CA GLY A 47 -4.78 7.15 -6.90
C GLY A 47 -6.14 6.47 -6.85
N GLN A 48 -7.07 6.88 -7.72
CA GLN A 48 -8.35 6.19 -7.87
C GLN A 48 -8.14 4.74 -8.33
N ARG A 49 -7.26 4.53 -9.33
CA ARG A 49 -6.90 3.19 -9.82
C ARG A 49 -6.24 2.33 -8.73
N ILE A 50 -5.38 2.91 -7.91
CA ILE A 50 -4.79 2.23 -6.75
C ILE A 50 -5.88 1.83 -5.75
N PHE A 51 -6.77 2.75 -5.40
CA PHE A 51 -7.87 2.48 -4.48
C PHE A 51 -8.76 1.32 -4.97
N ASP A 52 -9.00 1.22 -6.28
CA ASP A 52 -9.88 0.21 -6.87
C ASP A 52 -9.24 -1.16 -7.06
N HIS A 53 -7.92 -1.22 -7.21
CA HIS A 53 -7.22 -2.43 -7.66
C HIS A 53 -6.08 -2.89 -6.74
N VAL A 54 -5.73 -2.14 -5.69
CA VAL A 54 -4.60 -2.46 -4.81
C VAL A 54 -5.09 -2.76 -3.41
N SER A 55 -4.66 -3.91 -2.89
CA SER A 55 -4.95 -4.29 -1.51
C SER A 55 -4.09 -3.53 -0.51
N LYS A 56 -4.57 -3.46 0.73
CA LYS A 56 -3.82 -2.93 1.88
C LYS A 56 -2.42 -3.56 2.01
N ASP A 57 -2.32 -4.87 1.81
CA ASP A 57 -1.03 -5.58 1.90
C ASP A 57 -0.08 -5.18 0.77
N ALA A 58 -0.60 -4.99 -0.44
CA ALA A 58 0.20 -4.57 -1.59
C ALA A 58 0.64 -3.10 -1.45
N TRP A 59 -0.20 -2.26 -0.85
CA TRP A 59 0.13 -0.88 -0.52
C TRP A 59 1.27 -0.78 0.50
N LYS A 60 1.28 -1.60 1.56
CA LYS A 60 2.39 -1.65 2.52
C LYS A 60 3.73 -1.99 1.85
N LEU A 61 3.73 -2.93 0.90
CA LEU A 61 4.94 -3.25 0.12
C LEU A 61 5.42 -2.05 -0.68
N TRP A 62 4.49 -1.29 -1.24
CA TRP A 62 4.81 -0.07 -1.95
C TRP A 62 5.35 1.03 -1.04
N GLU A 63 4.83 1.21 0.18
CA GLU A 63 5.34 2.21 1.13
C GLU A 63 6.82 1.96 1.47
N GLU A 64 7.21 0.70 1.65
CA GLU A 64 8.62 0.33 1.86
C GLU A 64 9.48 0.60 0.61
N ARG A 65 8.96 0.31 -0.58
CA ARG A 65 9.63 0.61 -1.85
C ARG A 65 9.80 2.12 -2.06
N MET A 66 8.79 2.92 -1.73
CA MET A 66 8.80 4.38 -1.82
C MET A 66 9.88 4.97 -0.91
N LYS A 67 9.98 4.50 0.34
CA LYS A 67 11.05 4.93 1.27
C LYS A 67 12.43 4.66 0.69
N MET A 68 12.64 3.47 0.10
CA MET A 68 13.90 3.10 -0.55
C MET A 68 14.24 4.05 -1.70
N ILE A 69 13.27 4.36 -2.58
CA ILE A 69 13.44 5.29 -3.70
C ILE A 69 13.83 6.69 -3.18
N LEU A 70 13.06 7.24 -2.24
CA LEU A 70 13.32 8.59 -1.73
C LEU A 70 14.70 8.70 -1.07
N ASN A 71 15.11 7.69 -0.30
CA ASN A 71 16.41 7.67 0.34
C ASN A 71 17.56 7.58 -0.66
N GLU A 72 17.43 6.73 -1.69
CA GLU A 72 18.46 6.53 -2.71
C GLU A 72 18.68 7.78 -3.57
N TYR A 73 17.59 8.43 -3.98
CA TYR A 73 17.66 9.68 -4.75
C TYR A 73 17.85 10.92 -3.85
N ARG A 74 17.89 10.75 -2.52
CA ARG A 74 17.98 11.83 -1.51
C ARG A 74 16.92 12.91 -1.71
N LEU A 75 15.71 12.50 -2.05
CA LEU A 75 14.57 13.36 -2.33
C LEU A 75 13.65 13.48 -1.12
N MET A 76 13.03 14.65 -0.97
CA MET A 76 12.04 14.87 0.09
C MET A 76 10.61 14.69 -0.48
N PRO A 77 9.67 14.05 0.25
CA PRO A 77 8.34 13.71 -0.28
C PRO A 77 7.50 14.86 -0.82
N TRP A 78 7.73 16.09 -0.35
CA TRP A 78 6.99 17.28 -0.77
C TRP A 78 7.56 17.96 -2.02
N GLN A 79 8.74 17.55 -2.49
CA GLN A 79 9.32 18.10 -3.71
C GLN A 79 8.56 17.56 -4.92
N LYS A 80 8.30 18.43 -5.90
CA LYS A 80 7.61 18.03 -7.14
C LYS A 80 8.31 16.88 -7.86
N GLU A 81 9.64 16.95 -7.96
CA GLU A 81 10.45 15.90 -8.57
C GLU A 81 10.29 14.54 -7.86
N ALA A 82 10.22 14.55 -6.52
CA ALA A 82 9.95 13.36 -5.73
C ALA A 82 8.57 12.79 -6.02
N GLN A 83 7.54 13.64 -6.08
CA GLN A 83 6.17 13.20 -6.37
C GLN A 83 6.06 12.60 -7.78
N ASP A 84 6.68 13.23 -8.78
CA ASP A 84 6.67 12.75 -10.17
C ASP A 84 7.42 11.41 -10.28
N LEU A 85 8.59 11.28 -9.64
CA LEU A 85 9.38 10.05 -9.62
C LEU A 85 8.66 8.91 -8.90
N VAL A 86 8.07 9.20 -7.73
CA VAL A 86 7.29 8.24 -6.94
C VAL A 86 6.06 7.77 -7.72
N ALA A 87 5.32 8.68 -8.37
CA ALA A 87 4.16 8.32 -9.18
C ALA A 87 4.54 7.37 -10.34
N LYS A 88 5.63 7.66 -11.05
CA LYS A 88 6.14 6.78 -12.12
C LYS A 88 6.49 5.39 -11.60
N HIS A 89 7.26 5.32 -10.51
CA HIS A 89 7.61 4.02 -9.92
C HIS A 89 6.40 3.28 -9.35
N MET A 90 5.37 4.00 -8.89
CA MET A 90 4.13 3.42 -8.38
C MET A 90 3.36 2.74 -9.50
N GLU A 91 3.21 3.46 -10.62
CA GLU A 91 2.57 2.93 -11.81
C GLU A 91 3.32 1.70 -12.34
N ASP A 92 4.65 1.77 -12.44
CA ASP A 92 5.47 0.63 -12.85
C ASP A 92 5.35 -0.57 -11.89
N PHE A 93 5.29 -0.31 -10.57
CA PHE A 93 5.24 -1.37 -9.55
C PHE A 93 3.93 -2.16 -9.55
N PHE A 94 2.80 -1.48 -9.83
CA PHE A 94 1.46 -2.06 -9.79
C PHE A 94 0.84 -2.36 -11.15
N PHE A 95 1.29 -1.69 -12.21
CA PHE A 95 0.68 -1.78 -13.55
C PHE A 95 1.69 -1.94 -14.70
N GLY A 96 3.00 -1.83 -14.44
CA GLY A 96 4.05 -2.08 -15.43
C GLY A 96 4.40 -3.55 -15.61
N ASP A 97 5.47 -3.85 -16.36
CA ASP A 97 5.92 -5.22 -16.66
C ASP A 97 6.21 -6.09 -15.42
N GLY A 98 6.50 -5.48 -14.27
CA GLY A 98 6.71 -6.18 -12.97
C GLY A 98 5.44 -6.38 -12.13
N ALA A 99 4.27 -6.00 -12.65
CA ALA A 99 2.98 -6.17 -11.99
C ALA A 99 2.38 -7.55 -12.25
N ALA A 100 2.67 -8.14 -13.41
CA ALA A 100 2.19 -9.46 -13.77
C ALA A 100 2.94 -10.53 -12.97
N LEU A 101 2.19 -11.51 -12.46
CA LEU A 101 2.78 -12.72 -11.91
C LEU A 101 3.46 -13.51 -13.04
N PRO A 102 4.52 -14.28 -12.74
CA PRO A 102 5.24 -15.05 -13.75
C PRO A 102 4.29 -15.97 -14.53
N PRO A 103 4.57 -16.21 -15.83
CA PRO A 103 3.75 -17.07 -16.68
C PRO A 103 3.66 -18.47 -16.03
N GLY A 104 2.47 -18.81 -15.53
CA GLY A 104 2.23 -20.02 -14.74
C GLY A 104 1.40 -19.82 -13.47
N TYR A 105 1.10 -18.58 -13.09
CA TYR A 105 0.18 -18.31 -11.98
C TYR A 105 -1.27 -18.60 -12.38
N VAL A 106 -1.84 -19.67 -11.82
CA VAL A 106 -3.27 -19.99 -11.94
C VAL A 106 -3.96 -19.47 -10.66
N PRO A 107 -4.69 -18.34 -10.70
CA PRO A 107 -5.51 -17.93 -9.57
C PRO A 107 -6.61 -18.98 -9.38
N GLN A 108 -6.57 -19.72 -8.27
CA GLN A 108 -7.68 -20.59 -7.93
C GLN A 108 -8.89 -19.72 -7.57
N GLN A 109 -9.80 -19.57 -8.52
CA GLN A 109 -11.11 -18.97 -8.30
C GLN A 109 -11.84 -19.78 -7.23
N SER A 110 -11.92 -19.23 -6.02
CA SER A 110 -12.77 -19.80 -4.97
C SER A 110 -14.21 -19.36 -5.22
N LYS A 111 -14.93 -20.26 -5.89
CA LYS A 111 -16.37 -20.60 -5.81
C LYS A 111 -17.41 -19.50 -5.61
#